data_AF-A0A5E5QR87-F1
#
_entry.id   AF-A0A5E5QR87-F1
#
_cell.length_a   1.000
_cell.length_b   1.000
_cell.length_c   1.000
_cell.angle_alpha   90.00
_cell.angle_beta   90.00
_cell.angle_gamma   90.00
#
_symmetry.space_group_name_H-M   'P 1'
#
loop_
_entity.id
_entity.type
_entity.pdbx_description
1 polymer ?
#
loop_
_entity_poly.entity_id
_entity_poly.type
_entity_poly.pdbx_seq_one_letter_code
_entity_poly.pdbx_strand_id
1 'polypeptide(L)'
;MALNIVNQSVEKKAILASKITGKNKTATVEQALEYFLMHHKPAENQHSANREVLRLLEEMSDLPVLDHRSIDEILDYDEFGSCR
;
A
#
# COMPACT_ATOMS: atom_id res chain seq x y z
N MET A 1 20.25 19.62 -16.18
CA MET A 1 21.57 20.02 -15.60
C MET A 1 22.23 18.79 -14.99
N ALA A 2 23.56 18.78 -14.85
CA ALA A 2 24.26 17.63 -14.25
C ALA A 2 24.05 17.61 -12.73
N LEU A 3 23.70 16.45 -12.18
CA LEU A 3 23.63 16.24 -10.74
C LEU A 3 25.04 16.34 -10.14
N ASN A 4 25.23 17.24 -9.16
CA ASN A 4 26.47 17.36 -8.40
C ASN A 4 26.30 16.72 -7.02
N ILE A 5 27.02 15.62 -6.78
CA ILE A 5 27.00 14.91 -5.51
C ILE A 5 28.32 15.21 -4.79
N VAL A 6 28.25 16.00 -3.72
CA VAL A 6 29.44 16.42 -2.96
C VAL A 6 30.12 15.25 -2.23
N ASN A 7 29.34 14.24 -1.82
CA ASN A 7 29.87 13.07 -1.14
C ASN A 7 30.47 12.06 -2.14
N GLN A 8 31.79 11.88 -2.08
CA GLN A 8 32.54 11.00 -2.98
C GLN A 8 32.09 9.53 -2.95
N SER A 9 31.63 9.02 -1.79
CA SER A 9 31.11 7.65 -1.66
C SER A 9 29.80 7.49 -2.42
N VAL A 10 28.92 8.48 -2.33
CA VAL A 10 27.62 8.49 -3.03
C VAL A 10 27.82 8.66 -4.53
N GLU A 11 28.75 9.52 -4.95
CA GLU A 11 29.09 9.69 -6.36
C GLU A 11 29.60 8.37 -6.99
N LYS A 12 30.50 7.65 -6.29
CA LYS A 12 30.98 6.33 -6.76
C LYS A 12 29.83 5.33 -6.93
N LYS A 13 28.89 5.29 -5.98
CA LYS A 13 27.70 4.43 -6.08
C LYS A 13 26.82 4.81 -7.27
N ALA A 14 26.60 6.10 -7.50
CA ALA A 14 25.83 6.60 -8.64
C ALA A 14 26.49 6.22 -9.98
N ILE A 15 27.82 6.31 -10.09
CA ILE A 15 28.58 5.89 -11.27
C ILE A 15 28.46 4.37 -11.50
N LEU A 16 28.57 3.56 -10.46
CA LEU A 16 28.42 2.11 -10.59
C LEU A 16 26.99 1.74 -11.02
N ALA A 17 25.98 2.36 -10.42
CA ALA A 17 24.59 2.16 -10.80
C ALA A 17 24.33 2.60 -12.24
N SER A 18 24.97 3.67 -12.71
CA SER A 18 24.80 4.16 -14.08
C SER A 18 25.38 3.17 -15.11
N LYS A 19 26.51 2.52 -14.79
CA LYS A 19 27.08 1.45 -15.60
C LYS A 19 26.15 0.23 -15.70
N ILE A 20 25.50 -0.14 -14.59
CA ILE A 20 24.56 -1.27 -14.56
C ILE A 20 23.30 -0.97 -15.36
N THR A 21 22.77 0.24 -15.23
CA THR A 21 21.50 0.65 -15.87
C THR A 21 21.68 1.11 -17.32
N GLY A 22 22.91 1.32 -17.78
CA GLY A 22 23.21 1.86 -19.12
C GLY A 22 22.79 3.34 -19.30
N LYS A 23 22.41 4.01 -18.21
CA LYS A 23 21.95 5.41 -18.20
C LYS A 23 23.06 6.34 -17.71
N ASN A 24 22.86 7.65 -17.89
CA ASN A 24 23.74 8.63 -17.28
C ASN A 24 23.49 8.72 -15.76
N LYS A 25 24.49 9.19 -15.00
CA LYS A 25 24.45 9.27 -13.53
C LYS A 25 23.21 9.98 -12.98
N THR A 26 22.76 11.04 -13.65
CA THR A 26 21.59 11.83 -13.22
C THR A 26 20.32 11.00 -13.37
N ALA A 27 20.09 10.41 -14.55
CA ALA A 27 18.90 9.63 -14.83
C ALA A 27 18.82 8.35 -13.99
N THR A 28 19.96 7.74 -13.66
CA THR A 28 20.00 6.60 -12.74
C THR A 28 19.59 6.99 -11.32
N VAL A 29 20.12 8.11 -10.82
CA VAL A 29 19.78 8.58 -9.46
C VAL A 29 18.32 9.02 -9.40
N GLU A 30 17.82 9.70 -10.43
CA GLU A 30 16.42 10.07 -10.56
C GLU A 30 15.50 8.83 -10.48
N GLN A 31 15.77 7.80 -11.30
CA GLN A 31 15.00 6.56 -11.28
C GLN A 31 15.07 5.86 -9.91
N ALA A 32 16.23 5.84 -9.27
CA ALA A 32 16.40 5.22 -7.95
C ALA A 32 15.63 5.97 -6.86
N LEU A 33 15.63 7.30 -6.90
CA LEU A 33 14.87 8.13 -5.97
C LEU A 33 13.37 8.03 -6.20
N GLU A 34 12.92 7.99 -7.45
CA GLU A 34 11.52 7.79 -7.78
C GLU A 34 11.03 6.42 -7.30
N TYR A 35 11.80 5.36 -7.54
CA TYR A 35 11.53 4.04 -6.99
C TYR A 35 11.42 4.08 -5.46
N PHE A 36 12.40 4.71 -4.78
CA PHE A 36 12.39 4.84 -3.33
C PHE A 36 11.15 5.58 -2.82
N LEU A 37 10.80 6.71 -3.44
CA LEU A 37 9.62 7.50 -3.06
C LEU A 37 8.32 6.77 -3.33
N MET A 38 8.21 5.95 -4.40
CA MET A 38 7.01 5.14 -4.64
C MET A 38 6.82 4.04 -3.61
N HIS A 39 7.91 3.39 -3.19
CA HIS A 39 7.85 2.20 -2.33
C HIS A 39 7.97 2.50 -0.84
N HIS A 40 8.49 3.68 -0.48
CA HIS A 40 8.71 4.11 0.90
C HIS A 40 7.98 5.41 1.23
N LYS A 41 6.85 5.71 0.55
CA LYS A 41 5.97 6.78 1.05
C LYS A 41 5.65 6.49 2.52
N PRO A 42 5.83 7.46 3.43
CA PRO A 42 5.42 7.30 4.82
C PRO A 42 3.94 6.91 4.85
N ALA A 43 3.57 6.12 5.87
CA ALA A 43 2.25 5.51 6.05
C ALA A 43 1.09 6.52 6.28
N GLU A 44 1.16 7.73 5.73
CA GLU A 44 0.05 8.70 5.73
C GLU A 44 -1.23 8.09 5.11
N ASN A 45 -1.10 7.10 4.23
CA ASN A 45 -2.23 6.36 3.67
C ASN A 45 -2.81 5.25 4.57
N GLN A 46 -2.19 4.89 5.70
CA GLN A 46 -2.81 3.94 6.63
C GLN A 46 -3.90 4.60 7.48
N HIS A 47 -3.79 5.91 7.73
CA HIS A 47 -4.85 6.66 8.39
C HIS A 47 -6.09 6.85 7.52
N SER A 48 -5.95 7.00 6.20
CA SER A 48 -7.10 7.09 5.29
C SER A 48 -7.81 5.76 5.13
N ALA A 49 -7.08 4.64 5.00
CA ALA A 49 -7.66 3.30 4.90
C ALA A 49 -8.48 2.94 6.16
N ASN A 50 -7.95 3.17 7.35
CA ASN A 50 -8.70 2.94 8.59
C ASN A 50 -9.92 3.85 8.72
N ARG A 51 -9.82 5.10 8.24
CA ARG A 51 -10.94 6.05 8.26
C ARG A 51 -12.06 5.65 7.32
N GLU A 52 -11.73 5.09 6.15
CA GLU A 52 -12.71 4.57 5.20
C GLU A 52 -13.43 3.33 5.75
N VAL A 53 -12.70 2.41 6.38
CA VAL A 53 -13.30 1.23 7.05
C VAL A 53 -14.25 1.65 8.18
N LEU A 54 -13.83 2.61 9.02
CA LEU A 54 -14.68 3.12 10.11
C LEU A 54 -15.94 3.79 9.57
N ARG A 55 -15.81 4.60 8.51
CA ARG A 55 -16.95 5.24 7.86
C ARG A 55 -17.95 4.22 7.31
N LEU A 56 -17.48 3.16 6.65
CA LEU A 56 -18.35 2.10 6.14
C LEU A 56 -19.05 1.32 7.26
N LEU A 57 -18.36 1.07 8.37
CA LEU A 57 -18.96 0.41 9.54
C LEU A 57 -20.07 1.27 10.16
N GLU A 58 -19.85 2.58 10.30
CA GLU A 58 -20.87 3.52 10.77
C GLU A 58 -22.08 3.52 9.82
N GLU A 59 -21.86 3.70 8.52
CA GLU A 59 -22.92 3.72 7.50
C GLU A 59 -23.72 2.40 7.49
N MET A 60 -23.07 1.25 7.67
CA MET A 60 -23.75 -0.05 7.75
C MET A 60 -24.51 -0.25 9.06
N SER A 61 -24.01 0.29 10.18
CA SER A 61 -24.66 0.15 11.49
C SER A 61 -25.96 0.95 11.60
N ASP A 62 -26.10 2.03 10.83
CA ASP A 62 -27.30 2.86 10.78
C ASP A 62 -28.43 2.26 9.92
N LEU A 63 -28.15 1.18 9.18
CA LEU A 63 -29.15 0.53 8.34
C LEU A 63 -30.19 -0.22 9.17
N PRO A 64 -31.47 -0.22 8.76
CA PRO A 64 -32.51 -0.97 9.44
C PRO A 64 -32.26 -2.47 9.33
N VAL A 65 -32.46 -3.18 10.44
CA VAL A 65 -32.40 -4.65 10.48
C VAL A 65 -33.63 -5.21 9.76
N LEU A 66 -33.42 -5.87 8.62
CA LEU A 66 -34.48 -6.48 7.81
C LEU A 66 -34.76 -7.93 8.18
N ASP A 67 -33.79 -8.62 8.76
CA ASP A 67 -33.87 -10.03 9.15
C ASP A 67 -33.38 -10.18 10.59
N HIS A 68 -34.24 -10.73 11.44
CA HIS A 68 -33.96 -10.95 12.86
C HIS A 68 -33.51 -12.38 13.16
N ARG A 69 -33.41 -13.24 12.14
CA ARG A 69 -32.85 -14.58 12.30
C ARG A 69 -31.43 -14.49 12.84
N SER A 70 -31.11 -15.40 13.73
CA SER A 70 -29.75 -15.58 14.21
C SER A 70 -28.82 -16.03 13.08
N ILE A 71 -27.51 -15.89 13.28
CA ILE A 71 -26.50 -16.29 12.29
C ILE A 71 -26.71 -17.76 11.87
N ASP A 72 -27.03 -18.63 12.83
CA ASP A 72 -27.24 -20.06 12.58
C ASP A 72 -28.49 -20.32 11.73
N GLU A 73 -29.57 -19.57 11.96
CA GLU A 73 -30.83 -19.65 11.17
C GLU A 73 -30.71 -19.00 9.78
N ILE A 74 -29.76 -18.09 9.60
CA ILE A 74 -29.46 -17.47 8.29
C ILE A 74 -28.62 -18.43 7.44
N LEU A 75 -27.62 -19.07 8.06
CA LEU A 75 -26.72 -20.00 7.39
C LEU A 75 -27.41 -21.33 7.07
N ASP A 76 -28.34 -21.79 7.92
CA ASP A 76 -29.08 -23.06 7.77
C ASP A 76 -28.15 -24.28 7.57
N TYR A 77 -26.92 -24.14 8.09
CA TYR A 77 -25.89 -25.16 8.11
C TYR A 77 -25.75 -25.67 9.55
N ASP A 78 -25.60 -26.98 9.71
CA ASP A 78 -25.14 -27.53 10.98
C ASP A 78 -23.66 -27.23 11.24
N GLU A 79 -23.18 -27.60 12.43
CA GLU A 79 -21.77 -27.43 12.85
C GLU A 79 -20.75 -28.15 11.95
N PHE A 80 -21.21 -28.99 11.01
CA PHE A 80 -20.41 -29.72 10.03
C PHE A 80 -20.55 -29.17 8.60
N GLY A 81 -21.35 -28.13 8.38
CA GLY A 81 -21.57 -27.52 7.07
C GLY A 81 -22.56 -28.28 6.18
N SER A 82 -23.42 -29.12 6.76
CA SER A 82 -24.48 -29.81 6.03
C SER A 82 -25.76 -28.96 6.04
N CYS A 83 -26.36 -28.73 4.87
CA CYS A 83 -27.70 -28.13 4.79
C CYS A 83 -28.72 -29.10 5.40
N ARG A 84 -29.62 -28.59 6.25
CA ARG A 84 -30.77 -29.34 6.74
C ARG A 84 -31.89 -29.45 5.72
#